data_AF-A0A5B2TZ68-F1
#
_entry.id   AF-A0A5B2TZ68-F1
#
_cell.length_a   1.000
_cell.length_b   1.000
_cell.length_c   1.000
_cell.angle_alpha   90.00
_cell.angle_beta   90.00
_cell.angle_gamma   90.00
#
_symmetry.space_group_name_H-M   'P 1'
#
loop_
_entity.id
_entity.type
_entity.pdbx_description
1 polymer ?
#
loop_
_entity_poly.entity_id
_entity_poly.type
_entity_poly.pdbx_seq_one_letter_code
_entity_poly.pdbx_strand_id
1 'polypeptide(L)'
;MKEKLRADLIKMSTDIITSREINDITDLYEAAKKLYEKIAVLKFIEEELNDIQVDVSKNIIAEKFEKMANAVMRANTSVPESNPHEEDIMTPGMETIKDMVSEMPNSENLEEVLTEFMSKPDLMKNDKELFMPPPTSKKQETPKSLNERLATRELQVDLNNRLGFIKHLFNGSAEDYNRVLSQLSTIDSHERSVSFIKNMVKPDYDNWEGKEEYEMRFMELIERRFL
;
A
#
# COMPACT_ATOMS: atom_id res chain seq x y z
N MET A 1 -21.99 -6.77 13.97
CA MET A 1 -21.26 -5.64 14.58
C MET A 1 -22.10 -4.35 14.55
N LYS A 2 -22.64 -3.98 13.39
CA LYS A 2 -23.58 -2.86 13.18
C LYS A 2 -24.74 -2.81 14.20
N GLU A 3 -25.45 -3.92 14.40
CA GLU A 3 -26.60 -3.98 15.31
C GLU A 3 -26.24 -3.74 16.78
N LYS A 4 -25.08 -4.24 17.24
CA LYS A 4 -24.60 -3.98 18.61
C LYS A 4 -24.28 -2.50 18.82
N LEU A 5 -23.68 -1.86 17.82
CA LEU A 5 -23.34 -0.45 17.86
C LEU A 5 -24.60 0.44 17.86
N ARG A 6 -25.64 0.06 17.11
CA ARG A 6 -26.96 0.71 17.15
C ARG A 6 -27.64 0.57 18.52
N ALA A 7 -27.62 -0.62 19.12
CA ALA A 7 -28.18 -0.84 20.45
C ALA A 7 -27.47 0.00 21.53
N ASP A 8 -26.14 0.09 21.47
CA ASP A 8 -25.33 0.95 22.34
C ASP A 8 -25.67 2.43 22.19
N LEU A 9 -25.87 2.91 20.94
CA LEU A 9 -26.25 4.30 20.66
C LEU A 9 -27.63 4.64 21.25
N ILE A 10 -28.59 3.73 21.11
CA ILE A 10 -29.93 3.90 21.69
C ILE A 10 -29.85 3.95 23.21
N LYS A 11 -29.07 3.05 23.83
CA LYS A 11 -28.85 3.03 25.27
C LYS A 11 -28.24 4.35 25.77
N MET A 12 -27.18 4.83 25.12
CA MET A 12 -26.48 6.05 25.49
C MET A 12 -27.34 7.31 25.28
N SER A 13 -28.12 7.35 24.21
CA SER A 13 -29.08 8.44 23.97
C SER A 13 -30.18 8.47 25.01
N THR A 14 -30.68 7.29 25.40
CA THR A 14 -31.70 7.17 26.45
C THR A 14 -31.13 7.55 27.81
N ASP A 15 -29.86 7.20 28.08
CA ASP A 15 -29.15 7.57 29.31
C ASP A 15 -28.99 9.09 29.44
N ILE A 16 -28.61 9.77 28.36
CA ILE A 16 -28.53 11.25 28.30
C ILE A 16 -29.91 11.88 28.52
N ILE A 17 -30.98 11.32 27.95
CA ILE A 17 -32.35 11.86 28.09
C ILE A 17 -32.93 11.57 29.50
N THR A 18 -32.58 10.44 30.09
CA THR A 18 -33.12 9.97 31.38
C THR A 18 -32.37 10.57 32.57
N SER A 19 -31.09 10.92 32.39
CA SER A 19 -30.28 11.66 33.35
C SER A 19 -30.81 13.10 33.48
N ARG A 20 -31.92 13.27 34.19
CA ARG A 20 -32.65 14.54 34.35
C ARG A 20 -31.94 15.59 35.23
N GLU A 21 -30.71 15.32 35.67
CA GLU A 21 -29.90 16.23 36.48
C GLU A 21 -28.46 16.30 35.94
N ILE A 22 -28.31 16.62 34.65
CA ILE A 22 -26.99 16.98 34.09
C ILE A 22 -26.68 18.41 34.52
N ASN A 23 -26.47 18.60 35.83
CA ASN A 23 -26.13 19.89 36.43
C ASN A 23 -24.71 20.32 36.06
N ASP A 24 -23.87 19.39 35.58
CA ASP A 24 -22.53 19.67 35.08
C ASP A 24 -22.50 19.60 33.53
N ILE A 25 -22.29 20.76 32.92
CA ILE A 25 -22.13 20.92 31.47
C ILE A 25 -20.99 20.05 30.93
N THR A 26 -19.99 19.75 31.77
CA THR A 26 -18.83 18.92 31.43
C THR A 26 -19.24 17.48 31.14
N ASP A 27 -20.10 16.91 32.00
CA ASP A 27 -20.57 15.53 31.85
C ASP A 27 -21.47 15.38 30.62
N LEU A 28 -22.30 16.40 30.33
CA LEU A 28 -23.10 16.43 29.11
C LEU A 28 -22.22 16.47 27.87
N TYR A 29 -21.17 17.31 27.88
CA TYR A 29 -20.22 17.42 26.78
C TYR A 29 -19.49 16.09 26.55
N GLU A 30 -19.03 15.42 27.61
CA GLU A 30 -18.35 14.13 27.49
C GLU A 30 -19.28 13.04 26.97
N ALA A 31 -20.53 12.98 27.44
CA ALA A 31 -21.52 12.03 26.96
C ALA A 31 -21.89 12.27 25.49
N ALA A 32 -22.07 13.53 25.08
CA ALA A 32 -22.32 13.92 23.69
C ALA A 32 -21.13 13.59 22.77
N LYS A 33 -19.89 13.78 23.25
CA LYS A 33 -18.67 13.41 22.52
C LYS A 33 -18.60 11.90 22.30
N LYS A 34 -18.84 11.09 23.33
CA LYS A 34 -18.88 9.62 23.22
C LYS A 34 -19.95 9.14 22.23
N LEU A 35 -21.12 9.80 22.23
CA LEU A 35 -22.18 9.51 21.28
C LEU A 35 -21.75 9.83 19.84
N TYR A 36 -21.15 11.00 19.61
CA TYR A 36 -20.63 11.41 18.31
C TYR A 36 -19.57 10.44 17.78
N GLU A 37 -18.62 10.03 18.60
CA GLU A 37 -17.59 9.05 18.23
C GLU A 37 -18.20 7.71 17.76
N LYS A 38 -19.18 7.19 18.51
CA LYS A 38 -19.88 5.95 18.12
C LYS A 38 -20.70 6.10 16.83
N ILE A 39 -21.33 7.27 16.60
CA ILE A 39 -22.04 7.56 15.35
C ILE A 39 -21.06 7.65 14.18
N ALA A 40 -19.89 8.27 14.36
CA ALA A 40 -18.88 8.39 13.33
C ALA A 40 -18.35 7.01 12.89
N VAL A 41 -18.12 6.10 13.84
CA VAL A 41 -17.76 4.71 13.53
C VAL A 41 -18.88 3.98 12.80
N LEU A 42 -20.13 4.16 13.22
CA LEU A 42 -21.28 3.55 12.52
C LEU A 42 -21.41 4.04 11.09
N LYS A 43 -21.23 5.35 10.87
CA LYS A 43 -21.24 6.00 9.55
C LYS A 43 -20.14 5.43 8.66
N PHE A 44 -18.91 5.33 9.19
CA PHE A 44 -17.80 4.73 8.46
C PHE A 44 -18.09 3.28 8.06
N ILE A 45 -18.64 2.47 8.96
CA ILE A 45 -19.02 1.08 8.63
C ILE A 45 -20.11 1.04 7.55
N GLU A 46 -21.06 1.97 7.57
CA GLU A 46 -22.16 1.98 6.60
C GLU A 46 -21.75 2.51 5.22
N GLU A 47 -20.80 3.45 5.16
CA GLU A 47 -20.29 4.03 3.91
C GLU A 47 -19.19 3.16 3.28
N GLU A 48 -18.23 2.67 4.07
CA GLU A 48 -17.02 2.03 3.55
C GLU A 48 -17.11 0.50 3.50
N LEU A 49 -17.87 -0.16 4.39
CA LEU A 49 -18.01 -1.63 4.35
C LEU A 49 -19.20 -2.13 3.52
N ASN A 50 -20.16 -1.28 3.14
CA ASN A 50 -21.23 -1.70 2.23
C ASN A 50 -20.72 -1.93 0.80
N ASP A 51 -19.66 -1.24 0.38
CA ASP A 51 -19.00 -1.45 -0.92
C ASP A 51 -18.06 -2.66 -0.91
N ILE A 52 -17.67 -3.16 0.26
CA ILE A 52 -16.94 -4.42 0.40
C ILE A 52 -17.96 -5.57 0.39
N GLN A 53 -18.66 -5.72 -0.73
CA GLN A 53 -19.13 -7.05 -1.11
C GLN A 53 -17.88 -7.90 -1.29
N VAL A 54 -17.52 -8.67 -0.27
CA VAL A 54 -16.52 -9.72 -0.41
C VAL A 54 -17.08 -10.69 -1.45
N ASP A 55 -16.67 -10.53 -2.70
CA ASP A 55 -16.97 -11.47 -3.79
C ASP A 55 -16.17 -12.75 -3.53
N VAL A 56 -16.72 -13.61 -2.67
CA VAL A 56 -16.18 -14.93 -2.34
C VAL A 56 -16.08 -15.80 -3.60
N SER A 57 -16.77 -15.44 -4.69
CA SER A 57 -16.78 -16.15 -5.97
C SER A 57 -15.54 -15.92 -6.82
N LYS A 58 -14.70 -14.92 -6.51
CA LYS A 58 -13.43 -14.66 -7.22
C LYS A 58 -12.21 -15.13 -6.43
N ASN A 59 -12.36 -16.11 -5.55
CA ASN A 59 -11.20 -16.75 -4.94
C ASN A 59 -10.56 -17.75 -5.94
N ILE A 60 -9.99 -17.21 -7.02
CA ILE A 60 -9.10 -17.91 -7.97
C ILE A 60 -7.99 -18.71 -7.27
N ILE A 61 -7.61 -18.30 -6.05
CA ILE A 61 -6.64 -18.99 -5.22
C ILE A 61 -7.25 -20.26 -4.63
N ALA A 62 -8.53 -20.25 -4.22
CA ALA A 62 -9.24 -21.44 -3.75
C ALA A 62 -9.39 -22.49 -4.86
N GLU A 63 -9.78 -22.11 -6.07
CA GLU A 63 -9.86 -23.05 -7.20
C GLU A 63 -8.49 -23.65 -7.55
N LYS A 64 -7.43 -22.84 -7.53
CA LYS A 64 -6.07 -23.32 -7.81
C LYS A 64 -5.55 -24.24 -6.71
N PHE A 65 -5.89 -23.95 -5.45
CA PHE A 65 -5.57 -24.80 -4.30
C PHE A 65 -6.32 -26.13 -4.38
N GLU A 66 -7.60 -26.11 -4.73
CA GLU A 66 -8.42 -27.33 -4.89
C GLU A 66 -7.94 -28.20 -6.06
N LYS A 67 -7.54 -27.59 -7.19
CA LYS A 67 -6.91 -28.31 -8.31
C LYS A 67 -5.57 -28.94 -7.90
N MET A 68 -4.73 -28.22 -7.16
CA MET A 68 -3.45 -28.74 -6.68
C MET A 68 -3.64 -29.87 -5.66
N ALA A 69 -4.54 -29.71 -4.70
CA ALA A 69 -4.85 -30.74 -3.70
C ALA A 69 -5.36 -32.03 -4.36
N ASN A 70 -6.28 -31.90 -5.34
CA ASN A 70 -6.79 -33.06 -6.08
C ASN A 70 -5.70 -33.73 -6.95
N ALA A 71 -4.77 -32.97 -7.53
CA ALA A 71 -3.66 -33.53 -8.30
C ALA A 71 -2.70 -34.34 -7.41
N VAL A 72 -2.37 -33.83 -6.22
CA VAL A 72 -1.49 -34.50 -5.25
C VAL A 72 -2.14 -35.78 -4.69
N MET A 73 -3.44 -35.76 -4.42
CA MET A 73 -4.19 -36.94 -3.95
C MET A 73 -4.23 -38.04 -5.02
N ARG A 74 -4.41 -37.66 -6.29
CA ARG A 74 -4.40 -38.62 -7.42
C ARG A 74 -3.00 -39.20 -7.68
N ALA A 75 -1.96 -38.36 -7.59
CA ALA A 75 -0.57 -38.81 -7.82
C ALA A 75 -0.08 -39.78 -6.72
N ASN A 76 -0.55 -39.63 -5.48
CA ASN A 76 -0.16 -40.53 -4.38
C ASN A 76 -0.97 -41.83 -4.31
N THR A 77 -2.01 -42.02 -5.14
CA THR A 77 -2.80 -43.27 -5.15
C THR A 77 -2.00 -44.48 -5.66
N SER A 78 -0.90 -44.25 -6.38
CA SER A 78 -0.05 -45.32 -6.94
C SER A 78 1.07 -45.78 -6.01
N VAL A 79 1.26 -45.14 -4.86
CA VAL A 79 2.26 -45.54 -3.87
C VAL A 79 1.53 -46.29 -2.75
N PRO A 80 1.77 -47.61 -2.57
CA PRO A 80 1.21 -48.34 -1.44
C PRO A 80 1.66 -47.69 -0.12
N GLU A 81 0.73 -47.37 0.79
CA GLU A 81 1.05 -46.79 2.12
C GLU A 81 1.88 -47.72 3.01
N SER A 82 2.07 -48.97 2.61
CA SER A 82 2.88 -49.94 3.34
C SER A 82 4.01 -50.46 2.46
N ASN A 83 5.24 -50.25 2.92
CA ASN A 83 6.44 -50.85 2.36
C ASN A 83 6.42 -52.37 2.64
N PRO A 84 6.36 -53.25 1.63
CA PRO A 84 6.24 -54.70 1.83
C PRO A 84 7.55 -55.39 2.28
N HIS A 85 8.66 -54.67 2.42
CA HIS A 85 9.94 -55.23 2.88
C HIS A 85 10.35 -54.65 4.23
N GLU A 86 10.05 -55.39 5.30
CA GLU A 86 10.70 -55.24 6.60
C GLU A 86 12.07 -55.93 6.52
N GLU A 87 13.14 -55.13 6.48
CA GLU A 87 14.55 -55.54 6.45
C GLU A 87 15.03 -56.20 5.13
N ASP A 88 15.78 -55.41 4.34
CA ASP A 88 17.16 -55.71 3.90
C ASP A 88 17.48 -54.89 2.63
N ILE A 89 18.11 -53.72 2.81
CA ILE A 89 18.67 -52.92 1.71
C ILE A 89 20.19 -52.86 1.90
N MET A 90 20.85 -54.00 1.86
CA MET A 90 22.31 -54.08 1.87
C MET A 90 22.82 -54.93 0.70
N THR A 91 22.92 -54.33 -0.49
CA THR A 91 23.81 -54.84 -1.56
C THR A 91 24.46 -53.71 -2.37
N PRO A 92 25.69 -53.89 -2.91
CA PRO A 92 26.53 -52.82 -3.44
C PRO A 92 26.03 -52.23 -4.78
N GLY A 93 25.32 -51.10 -4.70
CA GLY A 93 25.35 -49.85 -5.48
C GLY A 93 25.60 -49.72 -7.00
N MET A 94 25.99 -50.75 -7.77
CA MET A 94 26.31 -50.55 -9.20
C MET A 94 25.35 -51.28 -10.16
N GLU A 95 24.75 -52.41 -9.78
CA GLU A 95 23.79 -53.11 -10.65
C GLU A 95 22.37 -52.52 -10.57
N THR A 96 21.96 -52.00 -9.41
CA THR A 96 20.60 -51.46 -9.21
C THR A 96 20.32 -50.18 -10.00
N ILE A 97 21.33 -49.36 -10.26
CA ILE A 97 21.16 -48.13 -11.07
C ILE A 97 20.96 -48.49 -12.55
N LYS A 98 21.57 -49.57 -13.03
CA LYS A 98 21.41 -50.02 -14.42
C LYS A 98 19.99 -50.53 -14.69
N ASP A 99 19.41 -51.27 -13.74
CA ASP A 99 18.04 -51.77 -13.80
C ASP A 99 16.98 -50.66 -13.65
N MET A 100 17.26 -49.61 -12.86
CA MET A 100 16.37 -48.45 -12.74
C MET A 100 16.32 -47.59 -14.00
N VAL A 101 17.41 -47.51 -14.76
CA VAL A 101 17.46 -46.71 -16.01
C VAL A 101 16.75 -47.43 -17.16
N SER A 102 16.68 -48.76 -17.14
CA SER A 102 15.93 -49.54 -18.15
C SER A 102 14.41 -49.50 -17.96
N GLU A 103 13.92 -49.23 -16.75
CA GLU A 103 12.49 -49.15 -16.42
C GLU A 103 11.92 -47.73 -16.52
N MET A 104 12.72 -46.74 -16.96
CA MET A 104 12.21 -45.42 -17.30
C MET A 104 11.44 -45.51 -18.63
N PRO A 105 10.14 -45.18 -18.68
CA PRO A 105 9.44 -45.09 -19.96
C PRO A 105 10.09 -43.99 -20.79
N ASN A 106 10.53 -44.32 -22.01
CA ASN A 106 11.02 -43.35 -23.00
C ASN A 106 9.90 -42.36 -23.31
N SER A 107 9.85 -41.25 -22.58
CA SER A 107 8.81 -40.24 -22.71
C SER A 107 9.33 -39.07 -23.53
N GLU A 108 9.63 -39.34 -24.81
CA GLU A 108 9.94 -38.28 -25.80
C GLU A 108 8.84 -37.20 -25.83
N ASN A 109 7.59 -37.59 -25.51
CA ASN A 109 6.44 -36.68 -25.39
C ASN A 109 6.45 -35.78 -24.14
N LEU A 110 7.19 -36.13 -23.08
CA LEU A 110 7.20 -35.31 -21.84
C LEU A 110 8.19 -34.15 -21.95
N GLU A 111 9.32 -34.37 -22.63
CA GLU A 111 10.30 -33.32 -22.91
C GLU A 111 9.78 -32.30 -23.91
N GLU A 112 9.01 -32.72 -24.92
CA GLU A 112 8.37 -31.82 -25.90
C GLU A 112 7.31 -30.92 -25.24
N VAL A 113 6.49 -31.47 -24.33
CA VAL A 113 5.49 -30.70 -23.58
C VAL A 113 6.14 -29.72 -22.59
N LEU A 114 7.25 -30.11 -21.96
CA LEU A 114 7.98 -29.25 -21.03
C LEU A 114 8.71 -28.11 -21.78
N THR A 115 9.28 -28.38 -22.95
CA THR A 115 9.91 -27.35 -23.78
C THR A 115 8.90 -26.40 -24.41
N GLU A 116 7.73 -26.87 -24.86
CA GLU A 116 6.61 -26.01 -25.32
C GLU A 116 6.13 -25.05 -24.21
N PHE A 117 6.08 -25.52 -22.95
CA PHE A 117 5.65 -24.71 -21.80
C PHE A 117 6.69 -23.68 -21.36
N MET A 118 7.98 -24.00 -21.47
CA MET A 118 9.08 -23.09 -21.11
C MET A 118 9.42 -22.07 -22.21
N SER A 119 9.13 -22.39 -23.48
CA SER A 119 9.49 -21.54 -24.62
C SER A 119 8.45 -20.46 -24.95
N LYS A 120 7.22 -20.56 -24.41
CA LYS A 120 6.18 -19.53 -24.57
C LYS A 120 5.96 -18.78 -23.24
N PRO A 121 6.61 -17.62 -23.01
CA PRO A 121 6.11 -16.69 -22.02
C PRO A 121 4.79 -16.12 -22.55
N ASP A 122 3.66 -16.66 -22.06
CA ASP A 122 2.36 -16.04 -22.30
C ASP A 122 2.29 -14.76 -21.48
N LEU A 123 2.81 -13.68 -22.06
CA LEU A 123 2.66 -12.33 -21.55
C LEU A 123 1.19 -11.95 -21.74
N MET A 124 0.33 -12.38 -20.81
CA MET A 124 -0.97 -11.77 -20.63
C MET A 124 -0.72 -10.28 -20.39
N LYS A 125 -0.93 -9.48 -21.44
CA LYS A 125 -1.05 -8.04 -21.30
C LYS A 125 -2.07 -7.81 -20.20
N ASN A 126 -1.66 -7.05 -19.19
CA ASN A 126 -2.54 -6.57 -18.14
C ASN A 126 -3.62 -5.73 -18.82
N ASP A 127 -4.74 -6.35 -19.19
CA ASP A 127 -5.91 -5.68 -19.74
C ASP A 127 -6.53 -4.84 -18.63
N LYS A 128 -5.92 -3.67 -18.45
CA LYS A 128 -6.36 -2.59 -17.58
C LYS A 128 -7.77 -2.09 -17.94
N GLU A 129 -8.29 -2.46 -19.11
CA GLU A 129 -9.57 -2.00 -19.62
C GLU A 129 -10.78 -2.79 -19.06
N LEU A 130 -10.59 -4.02 -18.55
CA LEU A 130 -11.68 -4.81 -17.95
C LEU A 130 -11.96 -4.47 -16.47
N PHE A 131 -11.10 -3.66 -15.84
CA PHE A 131 -11.23 -3.26 -14.43
C PHE A 131 -11.60 -1.78 -14.23
N MET A 132 -11.92 -1.05 -15.31
CA MET A 132 -12.40 0.33 -15.19
C MET A 132 -13.93 0.35 -15.18
N PRO A 133 -14.58 0.98 -14.18
CA PRO A 133 -16.00 1.31 -14.31
C PRO A 133 -16.20 2.24 -15.52
N PRO A 134 -17.35 2.18 -16.22
CA PRO A 134 -17.62 3.07 -17.34
C PRO A 134 -17.53 4.53 -16.88
N PRO A 135 -17.08 5.47 -17.75
CA PRO A 135 -16.87 6.86 -17.36
C PRO A 135 -18.21 7.56 -17.14
N THR A 136 -18.79 7.42 -15.95
CA THR A 136 -19.81 8.34 -15.47
C THR A 136 -19.11 9.60 -14.99
N SER A 137 -19.25 10.64 -15.81
CA SER A 137 -18.93 12.04 -15.53
C SER A 137 -19.64 12.55 -14.27
N LYS A 138 -19.09 12.25 -13.10
CA LYS A 138 -19.33 13.03 -11.89
C LYS A 138 -17.99 13.26 -11.21
N LYS A 139 -17.51 14.50 -11.31
CA LYS A 139 -16.47 15.06 -10.45
C LYS A 139 -16.95 14.92 -9.00
N GLN A 140 -16.58 13.83 -8.34
CA GLN A 140 -16.60 13.76 -6.89
C GLN A 140 -15.18 14.03 -6.45
N GLU A 141 -14.99 15.20 -5.85
CA GLU A 141 -13.80 15.55 -5.10
C GLU A 141 -13.68 14.52 -3.97
N THR A 142 -12.80 13.55 -4.14
CA THR A 142 -12.44 12.62 -3.07
C THR A 142 -11.75 13.41 -1.97
N PRO A 143 -12.10 13.22 -0.69
CA PRO A 143 -11.38 13.85 0.40
C PRO A 143 -9.96 13.30 0.38
N LYS A 144 -9.00 14.18 0.05
CA LYS A 144 -7.57 13.89 0.02
C LYS A 144 -7.19 13.04 1.23
N SER A 145 -6.60 11.87 0.98
CA SER A 145 -6.21 10.93 2.03
C SER A 145 -5.30 11.63 3.05
N LEU A 146 -5.25 11.17 4.30
CA LEU A 146 -4.37 11.78 5.31
C LEU A 146 -2.90 11.84 4.83
N ASN A 147 -2.45 10.84 4.08
CA ASN A 147 -1.15 10.85 3.40
C ASN A 147 -1.04 11.96 2.36
N GLU A 148 -2.11 12.29 1.65
CA GLU A 148 -2.15 13.37 0.67
C GLU A 148 -2.23 14.75 1.35
N ARG A 149 -2.91 14.87 2.51
CA ARG A 149 -2.91 16.11 3.32
C ARG A 149 -1.57 16.35 4.04
N LEU A 150 -0.89 15.29 4.46
CA LEU A 150 0.49 15.35 4.96
C LEU A 150 1.49 15.61 3.82
N ALA A 151 1.33 14.98 2.66
CA ALA A 151 2.14 15.24 1.47
C ALA A 151 1.89 16.63 0.85
N THR A 152 0.75 17.28 1.10
CA THR A 152 0.57 18.70 0.75
C THR A 152 1.26 19.65 1.74
N ARG A 153 1.59 19.19 2.95
CA ARG A 153 2.30 20.00 3.97
C ARG A 153 3.80 19.78 3.95
N GLU A 154 4.23 18.56 3.65
CA GLU A 154 5.63 18.22 3.40
C GLU A 154 5.91 18.41 1.92
N LEU A 155 6.72 19.41 1.59
CA LEU A 155 7.23 19.65 0.24
C LEU A 155 7.70 18.32 -0.36
N GLN A 156 6.91 17.71 -1.26
CA GLN A 156 7.33 16.55 -2.03
C GLN A 156 8.37 17.01 -3.03
N VAL A 157 9.59 17.18 -2.54
CA VAL A 157 10.73 17.49 -3.37
C VAL A 157 11.14 16.21 -4.06
N ASP A 158 10.98 16.18 -5.38
CA ASP A 158 11.51 15.12 -6.23
C ASP A 158 12.96 14.85 -5.85
N LEU A 159 13.32 13.57 -5.67
CA LEU A 159 14.66 13.15 -5.25
C LEU A 159 15.75 13.78 -6.11
N ASN A 160 15.50 13.93 -7.41
CA ASN A 160 16.44 14.55 -8.34
C ASN A 160 16.59 16.07 -8.08
N ASN A 161 15.48 16.75 -7.79
CA ASN A 161 15.51 18.17 -7.44
C ASN A 161 16.20 18.38 -6.08
N ARG A 162 15.91 17.53 -5.09
CA ARG A 162 16.57 17.57 -3.77
C ARG A 162 18.09 17.44 -3.90
N LEU A 163 18.54 16.44 -4.66
CA LEU A 163 19.96 16.21 -4.88
C LEU A 163 20.62 17.39 -5.64
N GLY A 164 19.92 17.94 -6.63
CA GLY A 164 20.35 19.12 -7.38
C GLY A 164 20.52 20.35 -6.48
N PHE A 165 19.55 20.64 -5.61
CA PHE A 165 19.63 21.76 -4.67
C PHE A 165 20.75 21.58 -3.66
N ILE A 166 20.90 20.39 -3.07
CA ILE A 166 21.98 20.13 -2.12
C ILE A 166 23.34 20.36 -2.78
N LYS A 167 23.55 19.83 -4.00
CA LYS A 167 24.83 19.93 -4.70
C LYS A 167 25.14 21.34 -5.20
N HIS A 168 24.15 22.04 -5.75
CA HIS A 168 24.35 23.32 -6.42
C HIS A 168 24.06 24.51 -5.50
N LEU A 169 22.96 24.52 -4.75
CA LEU A 169 22.57 25.66 -3.90
C LEU A 169 23.21 25.62 -2.51
N PHE A 170 23.52 24.44 -1.97
CA PHE A 170 24.02 24.27 -0.59
C PHE A 170 25.44 23.66 -0.53
N ASN A 171 26.20 23.70 -1.63
CA ASN A 171 27.58 23.21 -1.72
C ASN A 171 27.80 21.77 -1.19
N GLY A 172 26.79 20.90 -1.32
CA GLY A 172 26.81 19.51 -0.84
C GLY A 172 26.31 19.31 0.60
N SER A 173 25.92 20.37 1.30
CA SER A 173 25.44 20.31 2.68
C SER A 173 23.96 19.91 2.73
N ALA A 174 23.71 18.64 3.03
CA ALA A 174 22.35 18.14 3.25
C ALA A 174 21.73 18.68 4.55
N GLU A 175 22.55 18.98 5.56
CA GLU A 175 22.09 19.52 6.84
C GLU A 175 21.50 20.92 6.68
N ASP A 176 22.19 21.79 5.94
CA ASP A 176 21.70 23.14 5.69
C ASP A 176 20.42 23.16 4.88
N TYR A 177 20.32 22.29 3.87
CA TYR A 177 19.10 22.12 3.09
C TYR A 177 17.91 21.73 3.99
N ASN A 178 18.08 20.74 4.88
CA ASN A 178 17.02 20.33 5.80
C ASN A 178 16.70 21.43 6.83
N ARG A 179 17.70 22.20 7.30
CA ARG A 179 17.49 23.37 8.17
C ARG A 179 16.61 24.42 7.48
N VAL A 180 16.96 24.79 6.26
CA VAL A 180 16.20 25.76 5.46
C VAL A 180 14.80 25.23 5.16
N LEU A 181 14.65 23.93 4.85
CA LEU A 181 13.35 23.29 4.64
C LEU A 181 12.46 23.36 5.89
N SER A 182 13.01 23.12 7.08
CA SER A 182 12.28 23.21 8.35
C SER A 182 11.88 24.64 8.70
N GLN A 183 12.69 25.63 8.33
CA GLN A 183 12.34 27.04 8.51
C GLN A 183 11.24 27.45 7.53
N LEU A 184 11.36 27.05 6.26
CA LEU A 184 10.35 27.28 5.23
C LEU A 184 9.02 26.59 5.55
N SER A 185 9.04 25.40 6.17
CA SER A 185 7.81 24.71 6.57
C SER A 185 7.07 25.41 7.70
N THR A 186 7.76 26.21 8.52
CA THR A 186 7.18 27.01 9.61
C THR A 186 6.63 28.35 9.12
N ILE A 187 6.98 28.79 7.91
CA ILE A 187 6.52 30.05 7.33
C ILE A 187 5.23 29.83 6.53
N ASP A 188 4.18 30.57 6.87
CA ASP A 188 2.86 30.45 6.23
C ASP A 188 2.61 31.44 5.09
N SER A 189 3.59 32.31 4.76
CA SER A 189 3.50 33.27 3.67
C SER A 189 4.59 33.08 2.62
N HIS A 190 4.20 33.14 1.34
CA HIS A 190 5.10 33.08 0.20
C HIS A 190 6.11 34.25 0.22
N GLU A 191 5.62 35.49 0.41
CA GLU A 191 6.45 36.70 0.39
C GLU A 191 7.52 36.68 1.49
N ARG A 192 7.14 36.18 2.67
CA ARG A 192 8.07 35.99 3.79
C ARG A 192 9.11 34.90 3.52
N SER A 193 8.72 33.82 2.84
CA SER A 193 9.61 32.72 2.46
C SER A 193 10.66 33.16 1.44
N VAL A 194 10.24 33.94 0.43
CA VAL A 194 11.16 34.51 -0.57
C VAL A 194 12.13 35.49 0.08
N SER A 195 11.64 36.33 1.01
CA SER A 195 12.47 37.29 1.74
C SER A 195 13.50 36.59 2.63
N PHE A 196 13.11 35.49 3.28
CA PHE A 196 14.02 34.66 4.07
C PHE A 196 15.15 34.10 3.21
N ILE A 197 14.83 33.58 2.02
CA ILE A 197 15.84 33.02 1.12
C ILE A 197 16.78 34.11 0.62
N LYS A 198 16.25 35.26 0.19
CA LYS A 198 17.07 36.35 -0.34
C LYS A 198 18.00 36.98 0.71
N ASN A 199 17.54 37.12 1.94
CA ASN A 199 18.29 37.84 2.98
C ASN A 199 19.14 36.94 3.87
N MET A 200 18.79 35.65 4.00
CA MET A 200 19.40 34.76 4.99
C MET A 200 20.01 33.50 4.39
N VAL A 201 19.56 33.05 3.22
CA VAL A 201 20.09 31.83 2.59
C VAL A 201 21.05 32.18 1.46
N LYS A 202 20.67 33.08 0.55
CA LYS A 202 21.50 33.50 -0.58
C LYS A 202 22.88 34.04 -0.17
N PRO A 203 23.01 34.93 0.83
CA PRO A 203 24.31 35.49 1.20
C PRO A 203 25.29 34.44 1.73
N ASP A 204 24.77 33.37 2.33
CA ASP A 204 25.56 32.29 2.92
C ASP A 204 26.13 31.31 1.86
N TYR A 205 25.62 31.35 0.61
CA TYR A 205 26.00 30.44 -0.47
C TYR A 205 26.38 31.18 -1.77
N ASP A 206 27.24 32.19 -1.65
CA ASP A 206 27.78 32.97 -2.78
C ASP A 206 26.69 33.54 -3.71
N ASN A 207 25.56 33.94 -3.13
CA ASN A 207 24.39 34.45 -3.85
C ASN A 207 23.82 33.54 -4.96
N TRP A 208 24.20 32.25 -4.94
CA TRP A 208 23.88 31.28 -5.99
C TRP A 208 24.33 31.70 -7.40
N GLU A 209 25.42 32.46 -7.48
CA GLU A 209 25.97 32.98 -8.73
C GLU A 209 26.30 31.84 -9.73
N GLY A 210 25.79 31.96 -10.96
CA GLY A 210 25.96 30.95 -12.01
C GLY A 210 25.07 29.70 -11.90
N LYS A 211 24.15 29.65 -10.93
CA LYS A 211 23.24 28.51 -10.69
C LYS A 211 21.76 28.92 -10.72
N GLU A 212 21.43 29.88 -11.58
CA GLU A 212 20.10 30.50 -11.70
C GLU A 212 18.99 29.50 -12.05
N GLU A 213 19.29 28.46 -12.83
CA GLU A 213 18.31 27.41 -13.17
C GLU A 213 17.83 26.65 -11.94
N TYR A 214 18.74 26.37 -11.00
CA TYR A 214 18.41 25.69 -9.74
C TYR A 214 17.70 26.63 -8.78
N GLU A 215 18.07 27.91 -8.77
CA GLU A 215 17.35 28.94 -8.02
C GLU A 215 15.89 29.04 -8.47
N MET A 216 15.65 29.15 -9.78
CA MET A 216 14.32 29.30 -10.34
C MET A 216 13.43 28.10 -9.98
N ARG A 217 13.97 26.88 -10.11
CA ARG A 217 13.27 25.66 -9.69
C ARG A 217 13.01 25.59 -8.19
N PHE A 218 13.94 26.07 -7.37
CA PHE A 218 13.78 26.12 -5.92
C PHE A 218 12.67 27.11 -5.50
N MET A 219 12.64 28.28 -6.14
CA MET A 219 11.58 29.28 -5.92
C MET A 219 10.22 28.79 -6.40
N GLU A 220 10.13 28.16 -7.57
CA GLU A 220 8.89 27.56 -8.09
C GLU A 220 8.34 26.48 -7.15
N LEU A 221 9.23 25.66 -6.57
CA LEU A 221 8.85 24.63 -5.60
C LEU A 221 8.25 25.23 -4.32
N ILE A 222 8.76 26.38 -3.88
CA ILE A 222 8.22 27.11 -2.75
C ILE A 222 6.87 27.74 -3.11
N GLU A 223 6.73 28.30 -4.30
CA GLU A 223 5.48 28.88 -4.77
C GLU A 223 4.36 27.83 -4.84
N ARG A 224 4.65 26.64 -5.38
CA ARG A 224 3.73 25.49 -5.42
C ARG A 224 3.28 24.99 -4.05
N ARG A 225 4.00 25.29 -2.96
CA ARG A 225 3.56 24.97 -1.59
C ARG A 225 2.38 25.83 -1.15
N PHE A 226 2.34 27.09 -1.59
CA PHE A 226 1.37 28.08 -1.14
C PHE A 226 0.12 28.18 -2.04
N LEU A 227 0.11 27.48 -3.17
CA LEU A 227 -1.01 27.28 -4.09
C LEU A 227 -1.94 26.15 -3.62
#